data_AF-A0A661B4W5-F1
#
_entry.id   AF-A0A661B4W5-F1
#
_cell.length_a   1.000
_cell.length_b   1.000
_cell.length_c   1.000
_cell.angle_alpha   90.00
_cell.angle_beta   90.00
_cell.angle_gamma   90.00
#
_symmetry.space_group_name_H-M   'P 1'
#
loop_
_entity.id
_entity.type
_entity.pdbx_description
1 polymer ?
#
loop_
_entity_poly.entity_id
_entity_poly.type
_entity_poly.pdbx_seq_one_letter_code
_entity_poly.pdbx_strand_id
1 'polypeptide(L)' 'MITIKAVVSKNDIGDFIQVPFYIYKFDDNWVAPLRADEFKKLDRKRHPFYDHAEAELFVARKGRKPVGRIAAIVDRLF' A
#
# COMPACT_ATOMS: atom_id res chain seq x y z
N MET A 1 -17.19 6.31 -11.94
CA MET A 1 -16.28 7.34 -11.40
C MET A 1 -15.21 6.66 -10.55
N ILE A 2 -13.95 7.06 -10.71
CA ILE A 2 -12.84 6.65 -9.85
C ILE A 2 -12.54 7.80 -8.89
N THR A 3 -12.27 7.49 -7.62
CA THR A 3 -11.81 8.46 -6.63
C THR A 3 -10.46 8.02 -6.07
N ILE A 4 -9.60 8.98 -5.73
CA ILE A 4 -8.32 8.73 -5.10
C ILE A 4 -8.40 9.24 -3.66
N LYS A 5 -7.90 8.44 -2.71
CA LYS A 5 -7.82 8.84 -1.30
C LYS A 5 -6.42 8.56 -0.77
N ALA A 6 -5.89 9.50 -0.01
CA ALA A 6 -4.72 9.30 0.84
C ALA A 6 -5.03 8.25 1.92
N VAL A 7 -4.02 7.47 2.28
CA VAL A 7 -4.09 6.44 3.31
C VAL A 7 -3.75 7.08 4.65
N VAL A 8 -4.78 7.37 5.45
CA VAL A 8 -4.62 8.08 6.73
C VAL A 8 -4.96 7.23 7.95
N SER A 9 -5.57 6.06 7.74
CA SER A 9 -6.02 5.17 8.80
C SER A 9 -5.48 3.74 8.65
N LYS A 10 -5.53 2.97 9.73
CA LYS A 10 -5.15 1.54 9.71
C LYS A 10 -6.03 0.72 8.74
N ASN A 11 -7.30 1.08 8.60
CA ASN A 11 -8.21 0.43 7.65
C ASN A 11 -7.79 0.75 6.20
N ASP A 12 -7.37 1.98 5.93
CA ASP A 12 -6.85 2.34 4.60
C ASP A 12 -5.55 1.60 4.28
N ILE A 13 -4.68 1.36 5.27
CA ILE A 13 -3.47 0.54 5.10
C ILE A 13 -3.88 -0.89 4.71
N GLY A 14 -4.92 -1.45 5.35
CA GLY A 14 -5.49 -2.73 4.98
C GLY A 14 -5.93 -2.76 3.51
N ASP A 15 -6.69 -1.75 3.07
CA ASP A 15 -7.11 -1.63 1.67
C ASP A 15 -5.90 -1.50 0.73
N PHE A 16 -4.89 -0.72 1.10
CA PHE A 16 -3.64 -0.60 0.34
C PHE A 16 -2.91 -1.93 0.20
N ILE A 17 -2.83 -2.75 1.26
CA ILE A 17 -2.19 -4.07 1.23
C ILE A 17 -3.00 -5.07 0.41
N GLN A 18 -4.33 -4.97 0.39
CA GLN A 18 -5.19 -5.94 -0.30
C GLN A 18 -5.28 -5.72 -1.82
N VAL A 19 -5.01 -4.51 -2.33
CA VAL A 19 -5.10 -4.21 -3.77
C VAL A 19 -4.34 -5.22 -4.66
N PRO A 20 -3.05 -5.55 -4.39
CA PRO A 20 -2.33 -6.58 -5.16
C PRO A 20 -3.04 -7.94 -5.15
N PHE A 21 -3.64 -8.35 -4.01
CA PHE A 21 -4.39 -9.61 -3.91
C PHE A 21 -5.63 -9.65 -4.80
N TYR A 22 -6.22 -8.50 -5.11
CA TYR A 22 -7.35 -8.43 -6.04
C TYR A 22 -6.89 -8.40 -7.50
N ILE A 23 -5.79 -7.68 -7.79
CA ILE A 23 -5.29 -7.48 -9.15
C ILE A 23 -4.63 -8.75 -9.68
N TYR A 24 -3.80 -9.41 -8.86
CA TYR A 24 -3.01 -10.57 -9.26
C TYR A 24 -3.64 -11.91 -8.87
N LYS A 25 -4.92 -11.92 -8.44
CA LYS A 25 -5.61 -13.13 -7.96
C LYS A 25 -5.54 -14.32 -8.93
N PHE A 26 -5.52 -14.05 -10.23
CA PHE A 26 -5.54 -15.05 -11.31
C PHE A 26 -4.25 -15.04 -12.13
N ASP A 27 -3.18 -14.44 -11.60
CA ASP A 27 -1.85 -14.51 -12.21
C ASP A 27 -1.11 -15.71 -11.60
N ASP A 28 -0.91 -16.76 -12.41
CA ASP A 28 -0.27 -18.01 -11.99
C ASP A 28 1.19 -17.81 -11.55
N ASN A 29 1.83 -16.69 -11.91
CA ASN A 29 3.20 -16.37 -11.53
C ASN A 29 3.28 -15.48 -10.29
N TRP A 30 2.15 -15.08 -9.71
CA TRP A 30 2.14 -14.16 -8.59
C TRP A 30 2.36 -14.88 -7.26
N VAL A 31 3.45 -14.52 -6.58
CA VAL A 31 3.75 -14.98 -5.23
C VAL A 31 3.27 -13.94 -4.22
N ALA A 32 2.17 -14.24 -3.54
CA ALA A 32 1.58 -13.34 -2.56
C ALA A 32 2.50 -13.13 -1.34
N PRO A 33 2.82 -11.88 -0.95
CA PRO A 33 3.60 -11.62 0.26
C PRO A 33 2.78 -11.92 1.52
N LEU A 34 3.47 -12.19 2.63
CA LEU A 34 2.82 -12.32 3.93
C LEU A 34 2.24 -10.97 4.36
N ARG A 35 0.92 -10.92 4.59
CA ARG A 35 0.23 -9.66 4.95
C ARG A 35 0.84 -9.00 6.19
N ALA A 36 1.26 -9.80 7.17
CA ALA A 36 1.89 -9.30 8.40
C ALA A 36 3.18 -8.52 8.11
N ASP A 37 3.97 -8.96 7.13
CA ASP A 37 5.21 -8.28 6.77
C ASP A 37 4.94 -7.02 5.95
N GLU A 38 3.90 -7.02 5.11
CA GLU A 38 3.45 -5.79 4.44
C GLU A 38 2.97 -4.73 5.46
N PHE A 39 2.25 -5.13 6.51
CA PHE A 39 1.89 -4.21 7.60
C PHE A 39 3.13 -3.66 8.32
N LYS A 40 4.14 -4.50 8.60
CA LYS A 40 5.40 -4.05 9.23
C LYS A 40 6.16 -3.07 8.34
N LYS A 41 6.26 -3.34 7.04
CA LYS A 41 6.95 -2.45 6.06
C LYS A 41 6.34 -1.06 6.02
N LEU A 42 5.02 -0.95 6.17
CA LEU A 42 4.29 0.33 6.11
C LEU A 42 4.15 1.01 7.49
N ASP A 43 4.69 0.41 8.55
CA ASP A 43 4.67 1.02 9.88
C ASP A 43 5.71 2.14 9.96
N ARG A 44 5.24 3.37 9.65
CA ARG A 44 6.05 4.60 9.70
C ARG A 44 6.74 4.85 11.03
N LYS A 45 6.27 4.26 12.14
CA LYS A 45 6.83 4.48 13.48
C LYS A 45 7.91 3.48 13.84
N ARG A 46 7.93 2.30 13.21
CA ARG A 46 8.76 1.17 13.63
C ARG A 46 9.73 0.68 12.56
N HIS A 47 9.43 0.93 11.29
CA HIS A 47 10.23 0.40 10.20
C HIS A 47 11.41 1.33 9.89
N PRO A 48 12.68 0.86 9.95
CA PRO A 48 13.87 1.70 9.79
C PRO A 48 13.97 2.46 8.45
N PHE A 49 13.25 2.00 7.43
CA PHE A 49 13.10 2.74 6.17
C PHE A 49 12.68 4.20 6.40
N TYR A 50 11.83 4.45 7.39
CA TYR A 50 11.32 5.79 7.66
C TYR A 50 12.26 6.67 8.50
N ASP A 51 13.43 6.16 8.88
CA ASP A 51 14.47 6.97 9.56
C ASP A 51 15.10 8.00 8.61
N HIS A 52 14.96 7.79 7.30
CA HIS A 52 15.60 8.58 6.24
C HIS A 52 14.69 8.81 5.02
N ALA A 53 13.59 8.08 4.90
CA ALA A 53 12.63 8.23 3.81
C ALA A 53 11.23 8.61 4.31
N GLU A 54 10.50 9.31 3.47
CA GLU A 54 9.10 9.65 3.67
C GLU A 54 8.28 9.00 2.56
N ALA A 55 7.10 8.48 2.90
CA ALA A 55 6.20 7.91 1.89
C ALA A 55 4.77 8.35 2.13
N GLU A 56 4.07 8.77 1.08
CA GLU A 56 2.63 8.97 1.08
C GLU A 56 1.94 7.93 0.20
N LEU A 57 0.89 7.30 0.73
CA LEU A 57 0.24 6.18 0.09
C LEU A 57 -1.15 6.60 -0.37
N PHE A 58 -1.55 6.12 -1.55
CA PHE A 58 -2.85 6.43 -2.14
C PHE A 58 -3.54 5.16 -2.62
N VAL A 59 -4.86 5.12 -2.47
CA VAL A 59 -5.72 4.05 -2.99
C VAL A 59 -6.75 4.64 -3.95
N ALA A 60 -6.81 4.07 -5.15
CA ALA A 60 -7.86 4.34 -6.12
C ALA A 60 -9.07 3.44 -5.82
N ARG A 61 -10.28 4.02 -5.83
CA ARG A 61 -11.53 3.30 -5.59
C ARG A 61 -12.55 3.52 -6.70
N LYS A 62 -13.24 2.45 -7.08
CA LYS A 62 -14.46 2.49 -7.90
C LYS A 62 -15.65 2.23 -6.98
N GLY A 63 -16.30 3.30 -6.53
CA GLY A 63 -17.28 3.22 -5.44
C GLY A 63 -16.62 2.77 -4.14
N ARG A 64 -17.08 1.65 -3.57
CA ARG A 64 -16.48 1.05 -2.34
C ARG A 64 -15.32 0.10 -2.61
N LYS A 65 -15.06 -0.28 -3.86
CA LYS A 65 -14.05 -1.27 -4.22
C LYS A 65 -12.68 -0.61 -4.45
N PRO A 66 -11.61 -0.98 -3.71
CA PRO A 66 -10.23 -0.64 -4.07
C PRO A 66 -9.85 -1.28 -5.40
N VAL A 67 -9.27 -0.51 -6.32
CA VAL A 67 -8.93 -0.95 -7.68
C VAL A 67 -7.50 -0.60 -8.09
N GLY A 68 -6.75 0.12 -7.25
CA GLY A 68 -5.36 0.49 -7.52
C GLY A 68 -4.72 1.12 -6.30
N ARG A 69 -3.38 1.13 -6.28
CA ARG A 69 -2.59 1.73 -5.20
C ARG A 69 -1.30 2.32 -5.76
N ILE A 70 -0.78 3.34 -5.12
CA ILE A 70 0.55 3.88 -5.42
C ILE A 70 1.17 4.48 -4.15
N ALA A 71 2.49 4.39 -4.04
CA ALA A 71 3.27 5.09 -3.03
C ALA A 71 4.11 6.17 -3.71
N ALA A 72 4.06 7.39 -3.20
CA ALA A 72 5.03 8.43 -3.52
C ALA A 72 6.08 8.41 -2.40
N ILE A 73 7.35 8.25 -2.75
CA ILE A 73 8.44 8.05 -1.79
C ILE A 73 9.52 9.10 -2.08
N VAL A 74 10.00 9.75 -1.03
CA VAL A 74 11.20 10.58 -1.05
C VAL A 74 12.21 9.91 -0.12
N ASP A 75 13.25 9.33 -0.69
CA ASP A 75 14.37 8.75 0.03
C ASP A 75 15.53 9.74 0.02
N ARG A 76 16.14 10.02 1.18
CA ARG A 76 17.24 10.99 1.32
C ARG A 76 18.62 10.34 1.33
N LEU A 77 18.71 9.00 1.24
CA LEU A 77 19.98 8.28 1.10
C LEU A 77 20.37 8.00 -0.35
N PHE A 78 19.51 8.35 -1.31
CA PHE A 78 19.72 8.21 -2.76
C PHE A 78 19.44 9.55 -3.46
#